data_AF-A0AAU7AQP4-F1
#
_entry.id   AF-A0AAU7AQP4-F1
#
_cell.length_a   1.000
_cell.length_b   1.000
_cell.length_c   1.000
_cell.angle_alpha   90.00
_cell.angle_beta   90.00
_cell.angle_gamma   90.00
#
_symmetry.space_group_name_H-M   'P 1'
#
loop_
_entity.id
_entity.type
_entity.pdbx_description
1 polymer ?
#
loop_
_entity_poly.entity_id
_entity_poly.type
_entity_poly.pdbx_seq_one_letter_code
_entity_poly.pdbx_strand_id
1 'polypeptide(L)'
;MPLTRKHLIAIAAIILLVLVEPSVAAAQASGNDVGENLSKLLRHYASQLYAGIIAIVSLVFLINRRYSELGTFLFASVVVAWLVFSPDQVSRAARAIGQQIF
;
A
#
# COMPACT_ATOMS: atom_id res chain seq x y z
N MET A 1 -3.21 32.25 -3.72
CA MET A 1 -2.24 31.72 -4.71
C MET A 1 -2.75 30.38 -5.21
N PRO A 2 -2.94 30.18 -6.53
CA PRO A 2 -3.36 28.88 -7.04
C PRO A 2 -2.20 27.88 -6.91
N LEU A 3 -2.42 26.79 -6.16
CA LEU A 3 -1.47 25.70 -6.03
C LEU A 3 -1.25 25.07 -7.42
N THR A 4 -0.07 25.30 -8.00
CA THR A 4 0.27 24.71 -9.30
C THR A 4 0.65 23.25 -9.14
N ARG A 5 0.51 22.43 -10.20
CA ARG A 5 0.80 20.98 -10.18
C ARG A 5 2.15 20.62 -9.56
N LYS A 6 3.15 21.49 -9.70
CA LYS A 6 4.50 21.33 -9.14
C LYS A 6 4.50 21.36 -7.59
N HIS A 7 3.68 22.22 -6.99
CA HIS A 7 3.55 22.32 -5.54
C HIS A 7 2.87 21.09 -4.95
N LEU A 8 1.88 20.52 -5.64
CA LEU A 8 1.19 19.30 -5.21
C LEU A 8 2.13 18.07 -5.25
N ILE A 9 2.96 17.95 -6.29
CA ILE A 9 3.97 16.88 -6.38
C ILE A 9 5.02 17.05 -5.27
N ALA A 10 5.48 18.28 -5.03
CA ALA A 10 6.44 18.57 -3.97
C ALA A 10 5.89 18.22 -2.59
N ILE A 11 4.63 18.57 -2.29
CA ILE A 11 3.98 18.24 -1.02
C ILE A 11 3.84 16.73 -0.85
N ALA A 12 3.42 16.00 -1.89
CA ALA A 12 3.32 14.54 -1.85
C ALA A 12 4.68 13.87 -1.60
N ALA A 13 5.75 14.37 -2.22
CA ALA A 13 7.11 13.88 -2.01
C ALA A 13 7.63 14.16 -0.59
N ILE A 14 7.33 15.34 -0.04
CA ILE A 14 7.71 15.72 1.33
C ILE A 14 6.99 14.85 2.36
N ILE A 15 5.70 14.60 2.17
CA ILE A 15 4.93 13.69 3.05
C ILE A 15 5.52 12.29 2.99
N LEU A 16 5.85 11.78 1.80
CA LEU A 16 6.48 10.46 1.66
C LEU A 16 7.83 10.38 2.39
N LEU A 17 8.66 11.43 2.32
CA LEU A 17 9.97 11.48 2.96
C LEU A 17 9.86 11.47 4.50
N VAL A 18 8.93 12.25 5.06
CA VAL A 18 8.74 12.37 6.51
C VAL A 18 8.22 11.08 7.15
N LEU A 19 7.44 10.27 6.42
CA LEU A 19 6.96 8.98 6.94
C LEU A 19 8.04 7.89 7.02
N VAL A 20 9.20 8.05 6.36
CA VAL A 20 10.24 7.00 6.24
C VAL A 20 11.31 7.08 7.34
N GLU A 21 11.47 8.21 8.01
CA GLU A 21 12.57 8.41 8.98
C GLU A 21 12.42 7.78 10.38
N PRO A 22 11.23 7.68 11.02
CA PRO A 22 11.18 7.19 12.41
C PRO A 22 11.44 5.68 12.56
N SER A 23 11.59 4.94 11.45
CA SER A 23 11.55 3.47 11.41
C SER A 23 12.90 2.76 11.51
N VAL A 24 14.01 3.43 11.20
CA VAL A 24 15.34 2.80 11.17
C VAL A 24 15.89 2.57 12.60
N ALA A 25 15.40 3.34 13.58
CA ALA A 25 15.86 3.27 14.97
C ALA A 25 15.28 2.06 15.76
N ALA A 26 14.15 1.49 15.34
CA ALA A 26 13.45 0.45 16.11
C ALA A 26 13.95 -0.98 15.85
N ALA A 27 14.82 -1.20 14.87
CA ALA A 27 15.20 -2.53 14.40
C ALA A 27 16.41 -3.16 15.13
N GLN A 28 17.04 -2.47 16.08
CA GLN A 28 18.34 -2.88 16.65
C GLN A 28 18.28 -3.68 17.98
N ALA A 29 17.10 -4.03 18.51
CA ALA A 29 17.02 -4.70 19.81
C ALA A 29 16.02 -5.88 19.84
N SER A 30 16.49 -7.12 19.65
CA SER A 30 15.99 -8.35 20.34
C SER A 30 16.40 -9.62 19.58
N GLY A 31 17.31 -10.43 20.14
CA GLY A 31 18.04 -11.51 19.46
C GLY A 31 17.41 -12.91 19.40
N ASN A 32 16.20 -13.14 19.94
CA ASN A 32 15.57 -14.49 19.90
C ASN A 32 14.32 -14.56 18.99
N ASP A 33 13.62 -13.44 18.84
CA ASP A 33 12.44 -13.31 17.99
C ASP A 33 12.70 -12.42 16.77
N VAL A 34 13.97 -12.26 16.35
CA VAL A 34 14.36 -11.37 15.24
C VAL A 34 13.56 -11.69 13.99
N GLY A 35 13.41 -12.97 13.64
CA GLY A 35 12.70 -13.38 12.43
C GLY A 35 11.23 -12.99 12.43
N GLU A 36 10.53 -13.25 13.55
CA GLU A 36 9.10 -12.93 13.66
C GLU A 36 8.87 -11.42 13.80
N ASN A 37 9.71 -10.73 14.58
CA ASN A 37 9.64 -9.28 14.71
C ASN A 37 10.00 -8.59 13.40
N LEU A 38 11.06 -9.01 12.71
CA LEU A 38 11.46 -8.48 11.41
C LEU A 38 10.39 -8.75 10.37
N SER A 39 9.77 -9.93 10.34
CA SER A 39 8.67 -10.24 9.43
C SER A 39 7.46 -9.33 9.69
N LYS A 40 7.07 -9.13 10.96
CA LYS A 40 5.99 -8.20 11.34
C LYS A 40 6.32 -6.76 10.95
N LEU A 41 7.55 -6.32 11.20
CA LEU A 41 8.03 -4.98 10.84
C LEU A 41 8.00 -4.79 9.32
N LEU A 42 8.57 -5.73 8.56
CA LEU A 42 8.58 -5.71 7.10
C LEU A 42 7.17 -5.71 6.53
N ARG A 43 6.25 -6.50 7.10
CA ARG A 43 4.85 -6.53 6.65
C ARG A 43 4.13 -5.22 6.98
N HIS A 44 4.40 -4.63 8.13
CA HIS A 44 3.88 -3.31 8.49
C HIS A 44 4.38 -2.24 7.52
N TYR A 45 5.69 -2.18 7.26
CA TYR A 45 6.25 -1.22 6.30
C TYR A 45 5.79 -1.46 4.87
N ALA A 46 5.73 -2.72 4.42
CA ALA A 46 5.19 -3.05 3.12
C ALA A 46 3.75 -2.55 2.97
N SER A 47 2.91 -2.70 4.01
CA SER A 47 1.54 -2.20 4.00
C SER A 47 1.46 -0.67 3.94
N GLN A 48 2.31 0.03 4.70
CA GLN A 48 2.38 1.50 4.72
C GLN A 48 2.88 2.07 3.39
N LEU A 49 3.97 1.51 2.84
CA LEU A 49 4.53 1.92 1.55
C LEU A 49 3.52 1.68 0.43
N TYR A 50 2.88 0.51 0.42
CA TYR A 50 1.87 0.17 -0.57
C TYR A 50 0.68 1.14 -0.52
N ALA A 51 0.13 1.39 0.67
CA ALA A 51 -0.96 2.35 0.85
C ALA A 51 -0.53 3.78 0.47
N GLY A 52 0.69 4.19 0.82
CA GLY A 52 1.24 5.48 0.47
C GLY A 52 1.37 5.70 -1.04
N ILE A 53 1.87 4.71 -1.78
CA ILE A 53 1.97 4.75 -3.24
C ILE A 53 0.58 4.88 -3.86
N ILE A 54 -0.39 4.07 -3.40
CA ILE A 54 -1.78 4.17 -3.87
C ILE A 54 -2.36 5.55 -3.62
N ALA A 55 -2.16 6.11 -2.43
CA ALA A 55 -2.67 7.42 -2.08
C ALA A 55 -2.11 8.52 -3.00
N ILE A 56 -0.80 8.50 -3.28
CA ILE A 56 -0.15 9.48 -4.17
C ILE A 56 -0.68 9.35 -5.60
N VAL A 57 -0.71 8.13 -6.14
CA VAL A 57 -1.19 7.88 -7.51
C VAL A 57 -2.68 8.25 -7.64
N SER A 58 -3.48 7.93 -6.62
CA SER A 58 -4.90 8.31 -6.57
C SER A 58 -5.08 9.82 -6.55
N LEU A 59 -4.26 10.54 -5.78
CA LEU A 59 -4.26 12.00 -5.75
C LEU A 59 -3.93 12.59 -7.14
N VAL A 60 -2.96 11.99 -7.85
CA VAL A 60 -2.62 12.40 -9.22
C VAL A 60 -3.81 12.23 -10.18
N PHE A 61 -4.54 11.11 -10.12
CA PHE A 61 -5.76 10.96 -10.93
C PHE A 61 -6.84 11.96 -10.53
N LEU A 62 -7.02 12.21 -9.23
CA LEU A 62 -8.01 13.13 -8.70
C LEU A 62 -7.75 14.58 -9.18
N ILE A 63 -6.49 15.04 -9.09
CA ILE A 63 -6.07 16.37 -9.56
C ILE A 63 -6.30 16.52 -11.07
N ASN A 64 -6.12 15.45 -11.83
CA ASN A 64 -6.35 15.44 -13.28
C ASN A 64 -7.82 15.23 -13.67
N ARG A 65 -8.75 15.14 -12.69
CA ARG A 65 -10.18 14.85 -12.91
C ARG A 65 -10.43 13.54 -13.68
N ARG A 66 -9.53 12.58 -13.51
CA ARG A 66 -9.51 11.28 -14.18
C ARG A 66 -10.25 10.23 -13.35
N TYR A 67 -11.56 10.44 -13.12
CA TYR A 67 -12.34 9.64 -12.15
C TYR A 67 -12.52 8.17 -12.56
N SER A 68 -12.67 7.88 -13.86
CA SER A 68 -12.81 6.50 -14.35
C SER A 68 -11.51 5.69 -14.15
N GLU A 69 -10.37 6.30 -14.46
CA GLU A 69 -9.06 5.65 -14.27
C GLU A 69 -8.70 5.53 -12.79
N LEU A 70 -9.08 6.51 -11.96
CA LEU A 70 -8.98 6.43 -10.50
C LEU A 70 -9.75 5.22 -9.96
N GLY A 71 -11.01 5.06 -10.36
CA GLY A 71 -11.84 3.93 -9.91
C GLY A 71 -11.24 2.59 -10.29
N THR A 72 -10.77 2.47 -11.54
CA THR A 72 -10.12 1.26 -12.05
C THR A 72 -8.82 0.96 -11.30
N PHE A 73 -8.00 1.99 -11.07
CA PHE A 73 -6.75 1.86 -10.33
C PHE A 73 -6.99 1.42 -8.88
N LEU A 74 -7.92 2.05 -8.18
CA LEU A 74 -8.25 1.69 -6.81
C LEU A 74 -8.77 0.26 -6.71
N PHE A 75 -9.66 -0.14 -7.62
CA PHE A 75 -10.15 -1.51 -7.69
C PHE A 75 -9.01 -2.51 -7.88
N ALA A 76 -8.16 -2.29 -8.88
CA ALA A 76 -7.00 -3.13 -9.14
C ALA A 76 -6.05 -3.18 -7.92
N SER A 77 -5.84 -2.06 -7.25
CA SER A 77 -5.00 -1.99 -6.05
C SER A 77 -5.58 -2.79 -4.89
N VAL A 78 -6.90 -2.78 -4.70
CA VAL A 78 -7.54 -3.60 -3.65
C VAL A 78 -7.38 -5.08 -3.96
N VAL A 79 -7.57 -5.48 -5.21
CA VAL A 79 -7.38 -6.87 -5.64
C VAL A 79 -5.93 -7.33 -5.41
N VAL A 80 -4.95 -6.50 -5.78
CA VAL A 80 -3.54 -6.79 -5.55
C VAL A 80 -3.21 -6.83 -4.05
N ALA A 81 -3.74 -5.89 -3.25
CA ALA A 81 -3.58 -5.88 -1.80
C ALA A 81 -4.11 -7.18 -1.19
N TRP A 82 -5.28 -7.61 -1.62
CA TRP A 82 -5.91 -8.84 -1.14
C TRP A 82 -5.07 -10.07 -1.49
N LEU A 83 -4.56 -10.15 -2.73
CA LEU A 83 -3.67 -11.23 -3.19
C LEU A 83 -2.38 -11.32 -2.37
N VAL A 84 -1.74 -10.17 -2.13
CA VAL A 84 -0.41 -10.11 -1.50
C VAL A 84 -0.51 -10.25 0.02
N PHE A 85 -1.46 -9.56 0.66
CA PHE A 85 -1.53 -9.50 2.11
C PHE A 85 -2.47 -10.55 2.71
N SER A 86 -3.35 -11.19 1.93
CA SER A 86 -4.31 -12.20 2.42
C SER A 86 -4.37 -13.46 1.55
N PRO A 87 -3.23 -14.13 1.29
CA PRO A 87 -3.17 -15.29 0.41
C PRO A 87 -4.09 -16.44 0.82
N ASP A 88 -4.29 -16.68 2.12
CA ASP A 88 -5.19 -17.71 2.65
C ASP A 88 -6.68 -17.42 2.39
N GLN A 89 -7.05 -16.15 2.29
CA GLN A 89 -8.42 -15.76 1.95
C GLN A 89 -8.66 -15.99 0.45
N VAL A 90 -7.67 -15.66 -0.39
CA VAL A 90 -7.73 -15.91 -1.83
C VAL A 90 -7.80 -17.41 -2.11
N SER A 91 -6.98 -18.22 -1.46
CA SER A 91 -6.99 -19.67 -1.66
C SER A 91 -8.31 -20.31 -1.24
N ARG A 92 -8.92 -19.84 -0.15
CA ARG A 92 -10.26 -20.27 0.28
C ARG A 92 -11.36 -19.83 -0.69
N ALA A 93 -11.33 -18.59 -1.16
CA ALA A 93 -12.27 -18.10 -2.15
C ALA A 93 -12.16 -18.90 -3.46
N ALA A 94 -10.94 -19.17 -3.93
CA ALA A 94 -10.69 -19.99 -5.11
C ALA A 94 -11.22 -21.43 -4.95
N ARG A 95 -11.00 -22.05 -3.78
CA ARG A 95 -11.56 -23.38 -3.46
C ARG A 95 -13.08 -23.39 -3.44
N ALA A 96 -13.70 -22.37 -2.82
CA ALA A 96 -15.15 -22.27 -2.75
C ALA A 96 -15.79 -22.12 -4.14
N ILE A 97 -15.18 -21.32 -5.02
CA ILE A 97 -15.61 -21.18 -6.41
C ILE A 97 -15.45 -22.52 -7.16
N GLY A 98 -14.31 -23.20 -6.98
CA GLY A 98 -14.06 -24.50 -7.59
C GLY A 98 -15.11 -25.55 -7.20
N GLN A 99 -15.49 -25.61 -5.92
CA GLN A 99 -16.53 -26.53 -5.41
C GLN A 99 -17.97 -26.17 -5.83
N GLN A 100 -18.20 -24.94 -6.29
CA GLN A 100 -19.52 -24.51 -6.75
C GLN A 100 -19.72 -24.78 -8.24
N ILE A 101 -18.63 -24.87 -9.01
CA ILE A 101 -18.64 -25.08 -10.46
C ILE A 101 -18.47 -26.57 -10.81
N PHE A 102 -17.70 -27.32 -10.02
CA PHE A 102 -17.45 -28.75 -10.18
C PHE A 102 -18.05 -29.55 -9.02
#